data_AF-T1CC72-F1
#
_entry.id   AF-T1CC72-F1
#
_cell.length_a   1.000
_cell.length_b   1.000
_cell.length_c   1.000
_cell.angle_alpha   90.00
_cell.angle_beta   90.00
_cell.angle_gamma   90.00
#
_symmetry.space_group_name_H-M   'P 1'
#
loop_
_entity.id
_entity.type
_entity.pdbx_description
1 polymer ?
#
loop_
_entity_poly.entity_id
_entity_poly.type
_entity_poly.pdbx_seq_one_letter_code
_entity_poly.pdbx_strand_id
1 'polypeptide(L)'
;NNPGTPPNPTYTAAIHLRKGRRYRLTVTGPVMMPIAKKRERKFTKPLQEMQQKKLGADPRDQLLWAPPSVVHADIDEAVRAARSAQVAVVVVADDTESEGADRPDLRLPSAQNALVSAVAKVNPRTVVVIQAGAPIVMPWIARVPAILDTWYPGQTDGRALANVLYGKVDPSGHLPVTFPARLADVPAASPARFPGVNGKVRYSPGGLLIGYRWYESRHIQPLFPFGFGLSYTRFHFSDLRLSRRRVGGVTAIRVSARVSNVGPVAGADVAQLYLGMPASSGQPPRVLVGFRRVMLASRASKVVHFTITPRQEWWWGHGGWTESAGTYRVYMGDSSALANLPLRGSYRMRRSIGSRAVTVSAPKIFKPGARAEVSVTLSAGGTETLGEVNLGLKAPGRWRVTPFSAVAQSKVAADKAVTAKFAVTPPSWAVARFVTLRGTADLSAAGCASANTQCMARRDGGETVRVSP
;
A
#
# COMPACT_ATOMS: atom_id res chain seq x y z
N ASN A 1 9.01 -26.97 -6.90
CA ASN A 1 7.83 -26.11 -7.12
C ASN A 1 6.86 -26.83 -8.03
N ASN A 2 5.89 -27.54 -7.45
CA ASN A 2 4.79 -28.19 -8.15
C ASN A 2 3.49 -27.70 -7.48
N PRO A 3 2.57 -27.05 -8.20
CA PRO A 3 1.34 -26.52 -7.62
C PRO A 3 0.34 -27.66 -7.48
N GLY A 4 0.35 -28.33 -6.33
CA GLY A 4 -0.52 -29.49 -6.08
C GLY A 4 -0.08 -30.40 -4.94
N THR A 5 1.06 -30.12 -4.28
CA THR A 5 1.42 -30.84 -3.06
C THR A 5 0.59 -30.28 -1.90
N PRO A 6 -0.24 -31.09 -1.21
CA PRO A 6 -0.88 -30.64 0.02
C PRO A 6 0.19 -30.20 1.03
N PRO A 7 -0.09 -29.27 1.95
CA PRO A 7 0.83 -28.98 3.03
C PRO A 7 1.19 -30.30 3.72
N ASN A 8 2.47 -30.47 4.09
CA ASN A 8 2.93 -31.67 4.80
C ASN A 8 1.93 -32.00 5.93
N PRO A 9 1.37 -33.22 6.00
CA PRO A 9 0.43 -33.56 7.04
C PRO A 9 1.08 -33.34 8.40
N THR A 10 0.44 -32.50 9.22
CA THR A 10 0.85 -32.30 10.62
C THR A 10 0.26 -33.45 11.43
N TYR A 11 1.13 -34.34 11.93
CA TYR A 11 0.73 -35.42 12.82
C TYR A 11 0.90 -34.96 14.27
N THR A 12 -0.17 -34.98 15.05
CA THR A 12 -0.15 -34.61 16.48
C THR A 12 -0.37 -35.84 17.34
N ALA A 13 0.45 -36.01 18.37
CA ALA A 13 0.28 -37.07 19.38
C ALA A 13 0.26 -36.44 20.78
N ALA A 14 -0.77 -36.74 21.57
CA ALA A 14 -0.82 -36.37 22.97
C ALA A 14 -0.06 -37.41 23.80
N ILE A 15 0.93 -36.97 24.58
CA ILE A 15 1.74 -37.84 25.43
C ILE A 15 1.70 -37.30 26.86
N HIS A 16 1.32 -38.14 27.81
CA HIS A 16 1.32 -37.77 29.22
C HIS A 16 2.75 -37.84 29.79
N LEU A 17 3.30 -36.70 30.19
CA LEU A 17 4.65 -36.59 30.76
C LEU A 17 4.58 -36.37 32.27
N ARG A 18 5.50 -37.01 32.99
CA ARG A 18 5.66 -36.88 34.45
C ARG A 18 6.77 -35.87 34.74
N LYS A 19 6.46 -34.90 35.60
CA LYS A 19 7.42 -33.89 36.07
C LYS A 19 8.70 -34.56 36.58
N GLY A 20 9.85 -34.06 36.15
CA GLY A 20 11.18 -34.54 36.57
C GLY A 20 11.69 -35.81 35.87
N ARG A 21 10.91 -36.46 35.00
CA ARG A 21 11.40 -37.60 34.20
C ARG A 21 12.07 -37.15 32.91
N ARG A 22 13.16 -37.83 32.55
CA ARG A 22 13.79 -37.69 31.23
C ARG A 22 13.08 -38.58 30.23
N TYR A 23 12.73 -38.02 29.09
CA TYR A 23 12.15 -38.74 27.96
C TYR A 23 13.14 -38.70 26.80
N ARG A 24 13.25 -39.81 26.05
CA ARG A 24 14.03 -39.89 24.82
C ARG A 24 13.05 -39.77 23.66
N LEU A 25 13.23 -38.76 22.83
CA LEU A 25 12.50 -38.62 21.58
C LEU A 25 13.42 -39.03 20.43
N THR A 26 12.93 -39.91 19.56
CA THR A 26 13.63 -40.37 18.37
C THR A 26 12.73 -40.11 17.17
N VAL A 27 13.20 -39.31 16.21
CA VAL A 27 12.52 -39.10 14.93
C VAL A 27 13.27 -39.91 13.88
N THR A 28 12.58 -40.84 13.22
CA THR A 28 13.13 -41.67 12.15
C THR A 28 12.30 -41.43 10.88
N GLY A 29 12.95 -40.95 9.82
CA GLY A 29 12.35 -40.75 8.50
C GLY A 29 13.41 -40.84 7.40
N PRO A 30 13.02 -41.15 6.15
CA PRO A 30 13.95 -41.17 5.03
C PRO A 30 14.45 -39.75 4.76
N VAL A 31 15.77 -39.56 4.83
CA VAL A 31 16.39 -38.30 4.40
C VAL A 31 16.48 -38.32 2.87
N MET A 32 15.69 -37.50 2.19
CA MET A 32 15.92 -37.19 0.77
C MET A 32 17.18 -36.30 0.67
N MET A 33 18.36 -36.92 0.68
CA MET A 33 19.61 -36.21 0.33
C MET A 33 19.88 -36.37 -1.18
N PRO A 34 20.29 -35.31 -1.89
CA PRO A 34 21.05 -35.49 -3.12
C PRO A 34 22.41 -36.09 -2.72
N ILE A 35 22.58 -37.37 -3.04
CA ILE A 35 23.83 -38.14 -3.18
C ILE A 35 24.95 -37.86 -2.13
N ALA A 36 25.22 -38.91 -1.34
CA ALA A 36 26.43 -39.26 -0.60
C ALA A 36 26.47 -39.02 0.94
N LYS A 37 26.59 -40.17 1.63
CA LYS A 37 27.00 -40.44 3.02
C LYS A 37 25.91 -40.44 4.10
N LYS A 38 25.36 -41.64 4.35
CA LYS A 38 24.67 -42.04 5.59
C LYS A 38 25.55 -41.77 6.81
N ARG A 39 25.03 -41.01 7.79
CA ARG A 39 25.49 -41.08 9.20
C ARG A 39 24.26 -41.07 10.11
N GLU A 40 24.09 -42.14 10.87
CA GLU A 40 23.18 -42.14 12.04
C GLU A 40 23.82 -41.35 13.18
N ARG A 41 23.04 -40.53 13.89
CA ARG A 41 23.44 -39.91 15.16
C ARG A 41 22.37 -40.14 16.21
N LYS A 42 22.76 -40.69 17.36
CA LYS A 42 21.91 -40.84 18.56
C LYS A 42 22.11 -39.63 19.48
N PHE A 43 21.03 -39.11 20.07
CA PHE A 43 21.09 -38.03 21.07
C PHE A 43 20.36 -38.42 22.35
N THR A 44 20.92 -38.04 23.51
CA THR A 44 20.33 -38.19 24.84
C THR A 44 20.58 -36.91 25.63
N LYS A 45 19.54 -36.08 25.83
CA LYS A 45 19.58 -34.93 26.75
C LYS A 45 18.24 -34.73 27.49
N PRO A 46 18.22 -34.12 28.69
CA PRO A 46 17.00 -33.78 29.43
C PRO A 46 16.18 -32.66 28.73
N LEU A 47 14.86 -32.69 28.87
CA LEU A 47 13.91 -31.82 28.13
C LEU A 47 13.93 -30.33 28.54
N GLN A 48 14.47 -29.97 29.70
CA GLN A 48 14.40 -28.59 30.22
C GLN A 48 15.36 -27.60 29.54
N GLU A 49 16.29 -28.06 28.69
CA GLU A 49 17.30 -27.20 28.03
C GLU A 49 17.09 -27.03 26.51
N MET A 50 15.95 -27.45 25.96
CA MET A 50 15.73 -27.45 24.52
C MET A 50 14.92 -26.24 24.05
N GLN A 51 15.50 -25.04 24.10
CA GLN A 51 15.04 -23.94 23.25
C GLN A 51 15.58 -24.17 21.83
N GLN A 52 14.67 -24.39 20.87
CA GLN A 52 14.86 -24.48 19.42
C GLN A 52 16.18 -25.12 18.95
N LYS A 53 16.13 -26.38 18.50
CA LYS A 53 17.27 -26.99 17.81
C LYS A 53 16.88 -27.65 16.50
N LYS A 54 17.52 -27.20 15.41
CA LYS A 54 17.46 -27.78 14.06
C LYS A 54 17.87 -29.25 14.11
N LEU A 55 17.01 -30.12 13.61
CA LEU A 55 17.25 -31.56 13.50
C LEU A 55 17.16 -31.96 12.03
N GLY A 56 18.10 -31.51 11.20
CA GLY A 56 18.14 -31.88 9.79
C GLY A 56 19.00 -30.97 8.93
N ALA A 57 19.40 -31.46 7.76
CA ALA A 57 20.09 -30.68 6.72
C ALA A 57 19.11 -29.94 5.78
N ASP A 58 17.82 -30.34 5.76
CA ASP A 58 16.75 -29.62 5.04
C ASP A 58 16.05 -28.62 5.99
N PRO A 59 15.96 -27.32 5.63
CA PRO A 59 15.27 -26.31 6.44
C PRO A 59 13.76 -26.54 6.66
N ARG A 60 13.14 -27.52 5.99
CA ARG A 60 11.70 -27.84 6.10
C ARG A 60 11.35 -28.90 7.15
N ASP A 61 12.32 -29.65 7.67
CA ASP A 61 12.07 -30.66 8.70
C ASP A 61 12.22 -30.02 10.10
N GLN A 62 11.09 -29.54 10.65
CA GLN A 62 11.03 -28.99 12.00
C GLN A 62 10.25 -29.92 12.92
N LEU A 63 10.89 -30.33 14.03
CA LEU A 63 10.19 -30.86 15.18
C LEU A 63 9.88 -29.68 16.12
N LEU A 64 8.60 -29.33 16.22
CA LEU A 64 8.13 -28.21 17.02
C LEU A 64 7.39 -28.70 18.27
N TRP A 65 7.57 -27.98 19.37
CA TRP A 65 6.68 -27.93 20.53
C TRP A 65 6.24 -26.46 20.65
N ALA A 66 4.96 -26.23 20.94
CA ALA A 66 4.26 -25.28 20.11
C ALA A 66 4.06 -23.86 20.68
N PRO A 67 4.02 -22.83 19.81
CA PRO A 67 3.54 -21.47 20.10
C PRO A 67 1.99 -21.42 20.27
N PRO A 68 1.39 -20.25 20.63
CA PRO A 68 -0.01 -20.12 21.06
C PRO A 68 -1.07 -20.73 20.12
N SER A 69 -0.72 -21.01 18.87
CA SER A 69 -1.58 -21.66 17.89
C SER A 69 -1.90 -23.14 18.19
N VAL A 70 -1.21 -23.79 19.14
CA VAL A 70 -1.46 -25.21 19.48
C VAL A 70 -1.79 -25.41 20.96
N VAL A 71 -1.61 -24.39 21.79
CA VAL A 71 -1.99 -24.42 23.20
C VAL A 71 -3.48 -24.06 23.27
N HIS A 72 -4.32 -24.97 23.77
CA HIS A 72 -5.63 -24.58 24.29
C HIS A 72 -5.35 -23.49 25.31
N ALA A 73 -5.75 -22.24 25.03
CA ALA A 73 -5.66 -21.18 26.02
C ALA A 73 -6.30 -21.75 27.29
N ASP A 74 -5.60 -21.67 28.43
CA ASP A 74 -6.18 -21.98 29.73
C ASP A 74 -7.22 -20.88 30.04
N ILE A 75 -8.30 -20.85 29.26
CA ILE A 75 -9.30 -19.78 29.22
C ILE A 75 -9.88 -19.63 30.61
N ASP A 76 -10.11 -20.73 31.33
CA ASP A 76 -10.62 -20.70 32.70
C ASP A 76 -9.65 -20.02 33.66
N GLU A 77 -8.33 -20.20 33.49
CA GLU A 77 -7.33 -19.50 34.29
C GLU A 77 -7.28 -18.01 33.94
N ALA A 78 -7.28 -17.67 32.65
CA ALA A 78 -7.34 -16.29 32.19
C ALA A 78 -8.61 -15.58 32.69
N VAL A 79 -9.75 -16.27 32.69
CA VAL A 79 -11.02 -15.78 33.24
C VAL A 79 -10.94 -15.58 34.75
N ARG A 80 -10.34 -16.51 35.50
CA ARG A 80 -10.12 -16.34 36.95
C ARG A 80 -9.24 -15.12 37.24
N ALA A 81 -8.13 -14.96 36.52
CA ALA A 81 -7.25 -13.80 36.67
C ALA A 81 -7.94 -12.48 36.27
N ALA A 82 -8.72 -12.49 35.19
CA ALA A 82 -9.46 -11.31 34.75
C ALA A 82 -10.53 -10.87 35.76
N ARG A 83 -11.16 -11.79 36.48
CA ARG A 83 -12.15 -11.49 37.54
C ARG A 83 -11.52 -10.77 38.74
N SER A 84 -10.28 -11.09 39.08
CA SER A 84 -9.58 -10.47 40.22
C SER A 84 -8.85 -9.18 39.85
N ALA A 85 -8.64 -8.91 38.56
CA ALA A 85 -7.92 -7.74 38.07
C ALA A 85 -8.84 -6.51 37.87
N GLN A 86 -8.32 -5.32 38.14
CA GLN A 86 -9.03 -4.06 37.85
C GLN A 86 -9.16 -3.78 36.33
N VAL A 87 -8.17 -4.22 35.55
CA VAL A 87 -8.07 -4.10 34.09
C VAL A 87 -7.46 -5.39 33.58
N ALA A 88 -8.02 -5.97 32.52
CA ALA A 88 -7.45 -7.13 31.85
C ALA A 88 -6.81 -6.68 30.53
N VAL A 89 -5.52 -6.94 30.33
CA VAL A 89 -4.85 -6.72 29.05
C VAL A 89 -4.64 -8.07 28.37
N VAL A 90 -5.34 -8.31 27.26
CA VAL A 90 -5.27 -9.55 26.50
C VAL A 90 -4.47 -9.30 25.23
N VAL A 91 -3.30 -9.90 25.13
CA VAL A 91 -2.46 -9.83 23.92
C VAL A 91 -2.81 -11.00 23.02
N VAL A 92 -3.16 -10.72 21.78
CA VAL A 92 -3.45 -11.70 20.73
C VAL A 92 -2.51 -11.50 19.56
N ALA A 93 -2.15 -12.58 18.87
CA ALA A 93 -1.21 -12.55 17.76
C ALA A 93 -1.66 -13.42 16.60
N ASP A 94 -1.24 -13.07 15.39
CA ASP A 94 -1.30 -13.93 14.21
C ASP A 94 0.11 -14.38 13.84
N ASP A 95 0.43 -15.64 14.11
CA ASP A 95 1.70 -16.29 13.79
C ASP A 95 1.65 -17.06 12.47
N THR A 96 0.57 -16.93 11.69
CA THR A 96 0.36 -17.68 10.44
C THR A 96 0.78 -16.90 9.19
N GLU A 97 1.11 -15.61 9.32
CA GLU A 97 1.61 -14.79 8.22
C GLU A 97 3.05 -15.18 7.86
N SER A 98 3.27 -15.61 6.61
CA SER A 98 4.60 -16.01 6.12
C SER A 98 4.76 -15.70 4.64
N GLU A 99 6.01 -15.48 4.21
CA GLU A 99 6.32 -15.58 2.79
C GLU A 99 6.04 -17.02 2.29
N GLY A 100 5.47 -17.13 1.09
CA GLY A 100 5.25 -18.40 0.40
C GLY A 100 3.86 -19.03 0.58
N ALA A 101 3.05 -18.54 1.52
CA ALA A 101 1.66 -18.96 1.69
C ALA A 101 0.80 -17.80 2.22
N ASP A 102 -0.43 -17.73 1.75
CA ASP A 102 -1.42 -16.79 2.29
C ASP A 102 -2.16 -17.41 3.49
N ARG A 103 -2.71 -16.55 4.36
CA ARG A 103 -3.58 -17.00 5.44
C ARG A 103 -4.84 -17.69 4.89
N PRO A 104 -5.35 -18.73 5.56
CA PRO A 104 -6.57 -19.43 5.12
C PRO A 104 -7.84 -18.58 5.31
N ASP A 105 -7.87 -17.72 6.34
CA ASP A 105 -8.93 -16.75 6.57
C ASP A 105 -8.40 -15.50 7.31
N LEU A 106 -9.30 -14.66 7.85
CA LEU A 106 -8.96 -13.43 8.59
C LEU A 106 -9.15 -13.57 10.11
N ARG A 107 -9.44 -14.76 10.62
CA ARG A 107 -9.66 -14.98 12.05
C ARG A 107 -8.31 -15.07 12.73
N LEU A 108 -8.24 -14.58 13.96
CA LEU A 108 -7.12 -14.93 14.83
C LEU A 108 -6.98 -16.45 14.93
N PRO A 109 -5.75 -16.98 14.83
CA PRO A 109 -5.53 -18.41 14.90
C PRO A 109 -5.94 -18.95 16.27
N SER A 110 -6.37 -20.21 16.26
CA SER A 110 -6.65 -21.01 17.46
C SER A 110 -7.75 -20.44 18.35
N ALA A 111 -7.69 -20.65 19.66
CA ALA A 111 -8.76 -20.28 20.58
C ALA A 111 -8.75 -18.80 21.00
N GLN A 112 -7.95 -17.93 20.36
CA GLN A 112 -7.77 -16.54 20.80
C GLN A 112 -9.05 -15.71 20.77
N ASN A 113 -9.91 -15.89 19.76
CA ASN A 113 -11.22 -15.24 19.74
C ASN A 113 -12.11 -15.68 20.91
N ALA A 114 -12.04 -16.95 21.32
CA ALA A 114 -12.77 -17.48 22.47
C ALA A 114 -12.21 -16.95 23.79
N LEU A 115 -10.87 -16.88 23.91
CA LEU A 115 -10.18 -16.26 25.05
C LEU A 115 -10.62 -14.81 25.25
N VAL A 116 -10.55 -13.98 24.22
CA VAL A 116 -10.96 -12.57 24.30
C VAL A 116 -12.43 -12.46 24.69
N SER A 117 -13.30 -13.27 24.07
CA SER A 117 -14.74 -13.26 24.38
C SER A 117 -15.03 -13.65 25.83
N ALA A 118 -14.33 -14.65 26.37
CA ALA A 118 -14.50 -15.13 27.74
C ALA A 118 -13.98 -14.12 28.77
N VAL A 119 -12.81 -13.52 28.53
CA VAL A 119 -12.23 -12.49 29.40
C VAL A 119 -13.09 -11.23 29.40
N ALA A 120 -13.47 -10.71 28.23
CA ALA A 120 -14.32 -9.52 28.11
C ALA A 120 -15.72 -9.71 28.74
N LYS A 121 -16.22 -10.95 28.82
CA LYS A 121 -17.48 -11.26 29.50
C LYS A 121 -17.40 -11.07 31.01
N VAL A 122 -16.24 -11.31 31.64
CA VAL A 122 -16.08 -11.23 33.10
C VAL A 122 -15.40 -9.96 33.58
N ASN A 123 -14.69 -9.24 32.69
CA ASN A 123 -14.07 -7.97 32.99
C ASN A 123 -14.42 -6.94 31.90
N PRO A 124 -15.32 -5.97 32.17
CA PRO A 124 -15.70 -4.95 31.19
C PRO A 124 -14.60 -3.93 30.91
N ARG A 125 -13.50 -3.92 31.68
CA ARG A 125 -12.31 -3.08 31.48
C ARG A 125 -11.21 -3.89 30.78
N THR A 126 -11.59 -4.61 29.74
CA THR A 126 -10.65 -5.39 28.93
C THR A 126 -10.03 -4.53 27.83
N VAL A 127 -8.70 -4.52 27.73
CA VAL A 127 -7.94 -3.95 26.61
C VAL A 127 -7.41 -5.11 25.78
N VAL A 128 -7.63 -5.09 24.47
CA VAL A 128 -7.05 -6.10 23.56
C VAL A 128 -5.90 -5.48 22.78
N VAL A 129 -4.74 -6.12 22.82
CA VAL A 129 -3.56 -5.75 22.04
C VAL A 129 -3.40 -6.75 20.91
N ILE A 130 -3.37 -6.27 19.66
CA ILE A 130 -3.31 -7.11 18.45
C ILE A 130 -1.90 -7.05 17.86
N GLN A 131 -1.33 -8.23 17.64
CA GLN A 131 -0.04 -8.42 16.96
C GLN A 131 -0.22 -9.21 15.67
N ALA A 132 -0.64 -8.54 14.60
CA ALA A 132 -0.85 -9.15 13.28
C ALA A 132 -0.32 -8.21 12.18
N GLY A 133 0.20 -8.75 11.09
CA GLY A 133 0.73 -7.96 9.97
C GLY A 133 -0.36 -7.52 8.98
N ALA A 134 -1.54 -8.12 9.04
CA ALA A 134 -2.67 -7.81 8.17
C ALA A 134 -4.01 -7.80 8.93
N PRO A 135 -5.09 -7.22 8.34
CA PRO A 135 -6.38 -7.13 9.01
C PRO A 135 -6.92 -8.45 9.53
N ILE A 136 -7.49 -8.43 10.73
CA ILE A 136 -8.23 -9.55 11.32
C ILE A 136 -9.71 -9.19 11.49
N VAL A 137 -10.59 -10.19 11.51
CA VAL A 137 -11.97 -10.02 11.97
C VAL A 137 -12.04 -10.06 13.50
N MET A 138 -12.89 -9.22 14.09
CA MET A 138 -12.99 -9.05 15.54
C MET A 138 -14.44 -9.30 16.03
N PRO A 139 -14.90 -10.57 16.11
CA PRO A 139 -16.29 -10.88 16.47
C PRO A 139 -16.69 -10.42 17.90
N TRP A 140 -15.69 -10.16 18.75
CA TRP A 140 -15.84 -9.71 20.13
C TRP A 140 -15.82 -8.17 20.29
N ILE A 141 -15.67 -7.39 19.21
CA ILE A 141 -15.42 -5.95 19.26
C ILE A 141 -16.46 -5.17 20.10
N ALA A 142 -17.73 -5.55 20.04
CA ALA A 142 -18.81 -4.87 20.78
C ALA A 142 -18.69 -5.00 22.32
N ARG A 143 -17.85 -5.91 22.82
CA ARG A 143 -17.65 -6.15 24.26
C ARG A 143 -16.30 -5.65 24.78
N VAL A 144 -15.44 -5.14 23.90
CA VAL A 144 -14.09 -4.71 24.24
C VAL A 144 -14.01 -3.18 24.12
N PRO A 145 -13.82 -2.45 25.23
CA PRO A 145 -13.82 -0.98 25.20
C PRO A 145 -12.58 -0.37 24.55
N ALA A 146 -11.45 -1.10 24.47
CA ALA A 146 -10.20 -0.59 23.94
C ALA A 146 -9.43 -1.66 23.16
N ILE A 147 -8.97 -1.28 21.98
CA ILE A 147 -8.17 -2.13 21.09
C ILE A 147 -6.94 -1.33 20.67
N LEU A 148 -5.76 -1.93 20.81
CA LEU A 148 -4.50 -1.38 20.34
C LEU A 148 -3.90 -2.34 19.32
N ASP A 149 -3.80 -1.90 18.06
CA ASP A 149 -3.09 -2.65 17.02
C ASP A 149 -1.61 -2.23 17.00
N THR A 150 -0.74 -3.18 17.30
CA THR A 150 0.71 -2.98 17.39
C THR A 150 1.48 -3.56 16.21
N TRP A 151 0.79 -4.17 15.23
CA TRP A 151 1.42 -4.90 14.13
C TRP A 151 2.40 -5.97 14.63
N TYR A 152 3.55 -6.12 13.97
CA TYR A 152 4.71 -6.79 14.53
C TYR A 152 5.70 -5.74 15.08
N PRO A 153 5.67 -5.43 16.39
CA PRO A 153 6.32 -4.25 16.98
C PRO A 153 7.85 -4.35 17.13
N GLY A 154 8.45 -5.48 16.74
CA GLY A 154 9.90 -5.70 16.76
C GLY A 154 10.51 -5.77 18.16
N GLN A 155 11.83 -5.62 18.23
CA GLN A 155 12.62 -5.93 19.44
C GLN A 155 12.32 -5.08 20.69
N THR A 156 11.62 -3.95 20.55
CA THR A 156 11.31 -3.04 21.66
C THR A 156 9.84 -3.06 22.08
N ASP A 157 9.08 -4.06 21.64
CA ASP A 157 7.64 -4.22 21.87
C ASP A 157 7.21 -3.85 23.30
N GLY A 158 7.69 -4.60 24.31
CA GLY A 158 7.22 -4.42 25.69
C GLY A 158 7.34 -2.99 26.20
N ARG A 159 8.41 -2.27 25.81
CA ARG A 159 8.58 -0.85 26.18
C ARG A 159 7.63 0.06 25.40
N ALA A 160 7.48 -0.16 24.08
CA ALA A 160 6.60 0.62 23.24
C ALA A 160 5.13 0.46 23.68
N LEU A 161 4.70 -0.78 23.90
CA LEU A 161 3.36 -1.11 24.38
C LEU A 161 3.07 -0.47 25.74
N ALA A 162 3.98 -0.63 26.71
CA ALA A 162 3.81 -0.03 28.03
C ALA A 162 3.73 1.51 27.96
N ASN A 163 4.55 2.15 27.12
CA ASN A 163 4.51 3.60 26.97
C ASN A 163 3.16 4.09 26.43
N VAL A 164 2.55 3.36 25.49
CA VAL A 164 1.22 3.70 24.97
C VAL A 164 0.16 3.42 26.03
N LEU A 165 0.11 2.23 26.62
CA LEU A 165 -0.92 1.85 27.61
C LEU A 165 -0.98 2.80 28.81
N TYR A 166 0.18 3.30 29.26
CA TYR A 166 0.27 4.23 30.40
C TYR A 166 0.23 5.71 29.99
N GLY A 167 -0.05 6.03 28.73
CA GLY A 167 -0.17 7.42 28.28
C GLY A 167 1.14 8.21 28.25
N LYS A 168 2.31 7.55 28.41
CA LYS A 168 3.62 8.20 28.21
C LYS A 168 3.81 8.62 26.76
N VAL A 169 3.18 7.90 25.84
CA VAL A 169 3.10 8.21 24.42
C VAL A 169 1.64 8.15 23.99
N ASP A 170 1.16 9.23 23.37
CA ASP A 170 -0.15 9.27 22.72
C ASP A 170 -0.12 8.43 21.41
N PRO A 171 -1.04 7.47 21.20
CA PRO A 171 -1.15 6.77 19.93
C PRO A 171 -1.45 7.78 18.82
N SER A 172 -0.72 7.65 17.72
CA SER A 172 -0.81 8.57 16.56
C SER A 172 -0.59 7.84 15.23
N GLY A 173 -0.75 6.52 15.23
CA GLY A 173 -0.74 5.70 14.01
C GLY A 173 -2.11 5.73 13.34
N HIS A 174 -2.11 5.69 12.00
CA HIS A 174 -3.33 5.60 11.20
C HIS A 174 -3.21 4.40 10.26
N LEU A 175 -4.32 3.68 10.06
CA LEU A 175 -4.35 2.42 9.32
C LEU A 175 -3.94 2.62 7.85
N PRO A 176 -2.92 1.92 7.33
CA PRO A 176 -2.55 1.97 5.92
C PRO A 176 -3.45 1.07 5.05
N VAL A 177 -4.35 0.30 5.67
CA VAL A 177 -5.26 -0.66 5.03
C VAL A 177 -6.66 -0.54 5.64
N THR A 178 -7.66 -1.07 4.95
CA THR A 178 -9.03 -1.13 5.47
C THR A 178 -9.24 -2.46 6.21
N PHE A 179 -9.77 -2.42 7.42
CA PHE A 179 -10.16 -3.62 8.16
C PHE A 179 -11.59 -4.01 7.79
N PRO A 180 -11.81 -5.19 7.17
CA PRO A 180 -13.15 -5.65 6.85
C PRO A 180 -13.95 -6.01 8.10
N ALA A 181 -15.27 -5.82 8.05
CA ALA A 181 -16.18 -6.41 9.04
C ALA A 181 -16.28 -7.94 8.87
N ARG A 182 -16.19 -8.43 7.63
CA ARG A 182 -16.21 -9.85 7.26
C ARG A 182 -15.38 -10.10 6.00
N LEU A 183 -14.82 -11.30 5.86
CA LEU A 183 -14.01 -11.69 4.69
C LEU A 183 -14.78 -11.52 3.37
N ALA A 184 -16.08 -11.80 3.35
CA ALA A 184 -16.91 -11.64 2.16
C ALA A 184 -16.99 -10.19 1.62
N ASP A 185 -16.63 -9.18 2.42
CA ASP A 185 -16.65 -7.77 2.01
C ASP A 185 -15.37 -7.32 1.30
N VAL A 186 -14.30 -8.13 1.32
CA VAL A 186 -13.03 -7.74 0.70
C VAL A 186 -13.15 -7.75 -0.83
N PRO A 187 -12.45 -6.85 -1.56
CA PRO A 187 -12.52 -6.79 -3.01
C PRO A 187 -12.10 -8.09 -3.72
N ALA A 188 -11.30 -8.93 -3.04
CA ALA A 188 -10.78 -10.19 -3.55
C ALA A 188 -11.54 -11.44 -3.05
N ALA A 189 -12.77 -11.32 -2.57
CA ALA A 189 -13.50 -12.43 -1.93
C ALA A 189 -13.87 -13.62 -2.84
N SER A 190 -13.67 -13.55 -4.16
CA SER A 190 -14.03 -14.63 -5.09
C SER A 190 -12.80 -15.41 -5.57
N PRO A 191 -12.92 -16.73 -5.84
CA PRO A 191 -11.80 -17.55 -6.31
C PRO A 191 -11.10 -17.01 -7.56
N ALA A 192 -11.83 -16.37 -8.46
CA ALA A 192 -11.26 -15.76 -9.66
C ALA A 192 -10.31 -14.58 -9.35
N ARG A 193 -10.50 -13.90 -8.21
CA ARG A 193 -9.68 -12.76 -7.75
C ARG A 193 -8.64 -13.14 -6.72
N PHE A 194 -8.91 -14.18 -5.93
CA PHE A 194 -7.97 -14.76 -5.00
C PHE A 194 -8.44 -16.18 -4.60
N PRO A 195 -7.59 -17.22 -4.69
CA PRO A 195 -6.18 -17.20 -5.12
C PRO A 195 -5.99 -17.24 -6.65
N GLY A 196 -7.08 -17.25 -7.42
CA GLY A 196 -7.07 -17.43 -8.88
C GLY A 196 -7.63 -18.79 -9.29
N VAL A 197 -7.94 -18.92 -10.58
CA VAL A 197 -8.42 -20.17 -11.19
C VAL A 197 -7.48 -20.53 -12.34
N ASN A 198 -7.02 -21.78 -12.39
CA ASN A 198 -6.07 -22.28 -13.41
C ASN A 198 -4.79 -21.43 -13.51
N GLY A 199 -4.22 -21.06 -12.36
CA GLY A 199 -3.00 -20.26 -12.27
C GLY A 199 -3.16 -18.79 -12.71
N LYS A 200 -4.41 -18.29 -12.83
CA LYS A 200 -4.70 -16.91 -13.25
C LYS A 200 -5.53 -16.16 -12.22
N VAL A 201 -5.03 -15.01 -11.81
CA VAL A 201 -5.76 -14.06 -10.95
C VAL A 201 -6.34 -12.94 -11.82
N ARG A 202 -7.65 -12.67 -11.66
CA ARG A 202 -8.35 -11.60 -12.38
C ARG A 202 -8.61 -10.41 -11.45
N TYR A 203 -8.11 -9.24 -11.81
CA TYR A 203 -8.33 -7.99 -11.05
C TYR A 203 -9.60 -7.25 -11.51
N SER A 204 -10.33 -7.81 -12.49
CA SER A 204 -11.60 -7.31 -13.00
C SER A 204 -12.77 -8.24 -12.63
N PRO A 205 -14.01 -7.73 -12.57
CA PRO A 205 -14.40 -6.30 -12.63
C PRO A 205 -14.08 -5.56 -11.33
N GLY A 206 -13.62 -4.31 -11.39
CA GLY A 206 -13.30 -3.53 -10.18
C GLY A 206 -12.01 -2.74 -10.32
N GLY A 207 -10.94 -3.34 -10.85
CA GLY A 207 -9.71 -2.63 -11.24
C GLY A 207 -9.16 -1.75 -10.13
N LEU A 208 -9.35 -0.43 -10.23
CA LEU A 208 -8.87 0.57 -9.28
C LEU A 208 -9.63 0.58 -7.94
N LEU A 209 -10.76 -0.13 -7.83
CA LEU A 209 -11.55 -0.26 -6.62
C LEU A 209 -10.91 -1.29 -5.66
N ILE A 210 -9.80 -0.90 -5.04
CA ILE A 210 -9.03 -1.66 -4.05
C ILE A 210 -8.99 -0.89 -2.72
N GLY A 211 -9.01 -1.60 -1.59
CA GLY A 211 -9.02 -1.00 -0.25
C GLY A 211 -10.24 -0.10 -0.08
N TYR A 212 -10.10 1.04 0.59
CA TYR A 212 -11.22 1.96 0.87
C TYR A 212 -12.01 2.39 -0.37
N ARG A 213 -11.40 2.40 -1.57
CA ARG A 213 -12.08 2.72 -2.82
C ARG A 213 -13.19 1.71 -3.13
N TRP A 214 -12.95 0.43 -2.86
CA TRP A 214 -13.95 -0.64 -2.98
C TRP A 214 -15.11 -0.39 -2.02
N TYR A 215 -14.81 -0.25 -0.73
CA TYR A 215 -15.82 -0.05 0.33
C TYR A 215 -16.68 1.18 0.06
N GLU A 216 -16.06 2.30 -0.31
CA GLU A 216 -16.78 3.53 -0.63
C GLU A 216 -17.68 3.36 -1.87
N SER A 217 -17.15 2.79 -2.96
CA SER A 217 -17.92 2.58 -4.20
C SER A 217 -19.11 1.63 -4.05
N ARG A 218 -19.04 0.73 -3.07
CA ARG A 218 -20.06 -0.29 -2.79
C ARG A 218 -20.96 0.08 -1.62
N HIS A 219 -20.72 1.22 -0.98
CA HIS A 219 -21.39 1.63 0.26
C HIS A 219 -21.30 0.58 1.37
N ILE A 220 -20.17 -0.14 1.46
CA ILE A 220 -19.91 -1.13 2.49
C ILE A 220 -19.20 -0.44 3.65
N GLN A 221 -19.74 -0.55 4.87
CA GLN A 221 -19.09 -0.04 6.07
C GLN A 221 -18.00 -1.03 6.53
N PRO A 222 -16.70 -0.65 6.51
CA PRO A 222 -15.64 -1.47 7.06
C PRO A 222 -15.70 -1.46 8.59
N LEU A 223 -14.99 -2.40 9.23
CA LEU A 223 -14.79 -2.40 10.68
C LEU A 223 -13.98 -1.18 11.10
N PHE A 224 -12.84 -0.97 10.44
CA PHE A 224 -12.06 0.25 10.54
C PHE A 224 -11.68 0.74 9.13
N PRO A 225 -11.98 1.99 8.78
CA PRO A 225 -11.69 2.54 7.47
C PRO A 225 -10.18 2.80 7.30
N PHE A 226 -9.74 2.94 6.04
CA PHE A 226 -8.37 3.38 5.75
C PHE A 226 -8.11 4.74 6.39
N GLY A 227 -6.90 4.93 6.90
CA GLY A 227 -6.49 6.17 7.56
C GLY A 227 -7.09 6.34 8.96
N PHE A 228 -7.85 5.39 9.51
CA PHE A 228 -8.37 5.49 10.87
C PHE A 228 -7.27 5.34 11.93
N GLY A 229 -7.35 6.15 12.99
CA GLY A 229 -6.48 6.09 14.15
C GLY A 229 -7.09 6.92 15.28
N LEU A 230 -6.97 6.46 16.52
CA LEU A 230 -7.43 7.20 17.70
C LEU A 230 -6.23 7.79 18.44
N SER A 231 -6.53 8.78 19.27
CA SER A 231 -5.59 9.48 20.15
C SER A 231 -6.23 9.61 21.54
N TYR A 232 -5.40 9.79 22.57
CA TYR A 232 -5.81 10.17 23.92
C TYR A 232 -6.26 11.64 24.01
N THR A 233 -6.01 12.43 22.97
CA THR A 233 -6.60 13.77 22.79
C THR A 233 -7.59 13.78 21.62
N ARG A 234 -8.19 14.95 21.36
CA ARG A 234 -9.11 15.15 20.24
C ARG A 234 -8.62 16.29 19.35
N PHE A 235 -8.78 16.12 18.04
CA PHE A 235 -8.41 17.12 17.06
C PHE A 235 -9.65 17.67 16.35
N HIS A 236 -9.59 18.96 16.02
CA HIS A 236 -10.63 19.66 15.29
C HIS A 236 -10.05 20.31 14.04
N PHE A 237 -10.71 20.05 12.91
CA PHE A 237 -10.36 20.56 11.59
C PHE A 237 -11.28 21.72 11.21
N SER A 238 -10.72 22.85 10.80
CA SER A 238 -11.47 24.07 10.45
C SER A 238 -10.77 24.88 9.35
N ASP A 239 -11.41 25.97 8.90
CA ASP A 239 -10.82 26.96 8.00
C ASP A 239 -10.26 26.42 6.67
N LEU A 240 -10.98 25.51 6.00
CA LEU A 240 -10.55 25.02 4.68
C LEU A 240 -10.49 26.16 3.66
N ARG A 241 -9.30 26.38 3.09
CA ARG A 241 -9.05 27.40 2.07
C ARG A 241 -8.45 26.78 0.82
N LEU A 242 -9.01 27.13 -0.33
CA LEU A 242 -8.48 26.82 -1.66
C LEU A 242 -7.97 28.12 -2.26
N SER A 243 -6.74 28.12 -2.77
CA SER A 243 -6.15 29.29 -3.43
C SER A 243 -6.94 29.78 -4.64
N ARG A 244 -7.66 28.89 -5.33
CA ARG A 244 -8.48 29.18 -6.51
C ARG A 244 -9.70 28.28 -6.54
N ARG A 245 -10.83 28.80 -7.03
CA ARG A 245 -12.06 28.02 -7.30
C ARG A 245 -12.24 27.65 -8.78
N ARG A 246 -11.43 28.24 -9.66
CA ARG A 246 -11.43 27.98 -11.11
C ARG A 246 -10.00 27.84 -11.59
N VAL A 247 -9.70 26.77 -12.33
CA VAL A 247 -8.36 26.44 -12.83
C VAL A 247 -8.40 25.89 -14.25
N GLY A 248 -7.25 25.90 -14.94
CA GLY A 248 -6.98 25.04 -16.10
C GLY A 248 -6.21 23.79 -15.66
N GLY A 249 -6.05 22.84 -16.56
CA GLY A 249 -5.44 21.52 -16.34
C GLY A 249 -3.96 21.52 -15.97
N VAL A 250 -3.29 22.67 -16.11
CA VAL A 250 -1.88 22.84 -15.76
C VAL A 250 -1.64 23.63 -14.47
N THR A 251 -2.72 24.04 -13.79
CA THR A 251 -2.62 24.95 -12.63
C THR A 251 -2.73 24.17 -11.32
N ALA A 252 -1.67 24.20 -10.51
CA ALA A 252 -1.71 23.64 -9.16
C ALA A 252 -2.61 24.46 -8.21
N ILE A 253 -3.20 23.78 -7.23
CA ILE A 253 -4.07 24.38 -6.21
C ILE A 253 -3.44 24.22 -4.84
N ARG A 254 -3.12 25.33 -4.19
CA ARG A 254 -2.76 25.33 -2.77
C ARG A 254 -4.01 25.17 -1.93
N VAL A 255 -3.96 24.25 -0.97
CA VAL A 255 -5.00 23.95 0.00
C VAL A 255 -4.43 24.16 1.39
N SER A 256 -5.16 24.83 2.27
CA SER A 256 -4.81 24.91 3.68
C SER A 256 -6.01 24.68 4.58
N ALA A 257 -5.75 24.23 5.81
CA ALA A 257 -6.74 24.10 6.86
C ALA A 257 -6.08 24.25 8.22
N ARG A 258 -6.86 24.62 9.23
CA ARG A 258 -6.42 24.65 10.62
C ARG A 258 -6.72 23.31 11.29
N VAL A 259 -5.71 22.75 11.94
CA VAL A 259 -5.83 21.60 12.84
C VAL A 259 -5.59 22.10 14.26
N SER A 260 -6.49 21.79 15.18
CA SER A 260 -6.45 22.24 16.57
C SER A 260 -6.54 21.04 17.50
N ASN A 261 -5.62 20.92 18.46
CA ASN A 261 -5.76 19.96 19.54
C ASN A 261 -6.71 20.58 20.58
N VAL A 262 -7.91 20.02 20.71
CA VAL A 262 -8.96 20.54 21.61
C VAL A 262 -9.06 19.76 22.93
N GLY A 263 -8.23 18.72 23.11
CA GLY A 263 -8.20 17.92 24.33
C GLY A 263 -7.11 18.34 25.32
N PRO A 264 -7.02 17.62 26.45
CA PRO A 264 -6.22 18.03 27.60
C PRO A 264 -4.74 17.63 27.53
N VAL A 265 -4.36 16.73 26.60
CA VAL A 265 -2.99 16.23 26.48
C VAL A 265 -2.39 16.62 25.12
N ALA A 266 -1.06 16.73 25.08
CA ALA A 266 -0.34 16.87 23.82
C ALA A 266 -0.47 15.57 23.00
N GLY A 267 -0.48 15.70 21.67
CA GLY A 267 -0.71 14.57 20.79
C GLY A 267 -0.39 14.89 19.34
N ALA A 268 -0.37 13.86 18.51
CA ALA A 268 -0.20 14.02 17.06
C ALA A 268 -1.34 13.37 16.29
N ASP A 269 -1.75 14.05 15.21
CA ASP A 269 -2.75 13.57 14.26
C ASP A 269 -2.20 13.62 12.83
N VAL A 270 -2.85 12.94 11.89
CA VAL A 270 -2.51 12.92 10.47
C VAL A 270 -3.64 13.58 9.67
N ALA A 271 -3.43 14.83 9.27
CA ALA A 271 -4.31 15.52 8.33
C ALA A 271 -4.23 14.86 6.95
N GLN A 272 -5.34 14.31 6.46
CA GLN A 272 -5.46 13.60 5.19
C GLN A 272 -6.30 14.42 4.21
N LEU A 273 -5.78 14.61 2.99
CA LEU A 273 -6.41 15.33 1.90
C LEU A 273 -6.85 14.35 0.81
N TYR A 274 -8.15 14.34 0.52
CA TYR A 274 -8.75 13.51 -0.52
C TYR A 274 -9.35 14.35 -1.64
N LEU A 275 -9.27 13.83 -2.87
CA LEU A 275 -9.81 14.43 -4.07
C LEU A 275 -10.87 13.51 -4.68
N GLY A 276 -12.08 14.03 -4.88
CA GLY A 276 -13.11 13.42 -5.71
C GLY A 276 -13.10 14.03 -7.11
N MET A 277 -12.86 13.21 -8.13
CA MET A 277 -12.82 13.65 -9.52
C MET A 277 -14.23 13.79 -10.12
N PRO A 278 -14.41 14.47 -11.27
CA PRO A 278 -15.69 14.52 -11.96
C PRO A 278 -16.23 13.11 -12.25
N ALA A 279 -17.53 12.88 -12.06
CA ALA A 279 -18.13 11.55 -12.27
C ALA A 279 -17.90 10.98 -13.69
N SER A 280 -17.82 11.87 -14.69
CA SER A 280 -17.51 11.53 -16.08
C SER A 280 -16.14 10.87 -16.29
N SER A 281 -15.24 10.94 -15.30
CA SER A 281 -13.91 10.32 -15.35
C SER A 281 -13.92 8.82 -15.03
N GLY A 282 -15.03 8.28 -14.49
CA GLY A 282 -15.12 6.88 -14.06
C GLY A 282 -14.15 6.48 -12.94
N GLN A 283 -13.55 7.47 -12.25
CA GLN A 283 -12.55 7.24 -11.23
C GLN A 283 -13.17 6.87 -9.88
N PRO A 284 -12.40 6.26 -8.96
CA PRO A 284 -12.84 5.99 -7.60
C PRO A 284 -13.44 7.24 -6.94
N PRO A 285 -14.47 7.08 -6.08
CA PRO A 285 -15.20 8.21 -5.49
C PRO A 285 -14.32 9.30 -4.86
N ARG A 286 -13.28 8.87 -4.13
CA ARG A 286 -12.25 9.72 -3.53
C ARG A 286 -10.89 9.04 -3.62
N VAL A 287 -9.84 9.84 -3.78
CA VAL A 287 -8.45 9.37 -3.74
C VAL A 287 -7.63 10.22 -2.79
N LEU A 288 -6.81 9.58 -1.94
CA LEU A 288 -5.84 10.28 -1.10
C LEU A 288 -4.80 10.96 -1.99
N VAL A 289 -4.67 12.28 -1.86
CA VAL A 289 -3.72 13.12 -2.62
C VAL A 289 -2.68 13.80 -1.71
N GLY A 290 -2.79 13.65 -0.40
CA GLY A 290 -1.74 14.11 0.50
C GLY A 290 -2.06 13.82 1.95
N PHE A 291 -1.02 13.76 2.78
CA PHE A 291 -1.18 13.69 4.22
C PHE A 291 -0.04 14.42 4.93
N ARG A 292 -0.30 14.92 6.14
CA ARG A 292 0.68 15.60 7.00
C ARG A 292 0.44 15.21 8.45
N ARG A 293 1.46 14.64 9.09
CA ARG A 293 1.46 14.45 10.54
C ARG A 293 1.72 15.79 11.24
N VAL A 294 0.95 16.09 12.29
CA VAL A 294 1.00 17.34 13.05
C VAL A 294 1.02 17.00 14.53
N MET A 295 2.13 17.31 15.20
CA MET A 295 2.22 17.29 16.66
C MET A 295 1.75 18.63 17.22
N LEU A 296 0.88 18.61 18.23
CA LEU A 296 0.34 19.79 18.88
C LEU A 296 0.32 19.59 20.39
N ALA A 297 0.79 20.61 21.12
CA ALA A 297 0.51 20.73 22.55
C ALA A 297 -1.01 20.82 22.79
N SER A 298 -1.46 20.56 24.03
CA SER A 298 -2.86 20.76 24.41
C SER A 298 -3.30 22.18 24.06
N ARG A 299 -4.51 22.34 23.51
CA ARG A 299 -5.12 23.61 23.10
C ARG A 299 -4.38 24.38 21.99
N ALA A 300 -3.30 23.84 21.45
CA ALA A 300 -2.56 24.46 20.36
C ALA A 300 -3.23 24.21 18.99
N SER A 301 -2.94 25.10 18.03
CA SER A 301 -3.42 25.00 16.64
C SER A 301 -2.29 25.21 15.65
N LYS A 302 -2.37 24.57 14.48
CA LYS A 302 -1.45 24.78 13.37
C LYS A 302 -2.20 24.77 12.04
N VAL A 303 -1.77 25.62 11.11
CA VAL A 303 -2.25 25.56 9.72
C VAL A 303 -1.42 24.55 8.95
N VAL A 304 -2.07 23.57 8.34
CA VAL A 304 -1.46 22.62 7.41
C VAL A 304 -1.62 23.10 5.98
N HIS A 305 -0.61 22.84 5.16
CA HIS A 305 -0.58 23.23 3.76
C HIS A 305 -0.33 22.02 2.85
N PHE A 306 -1.10 21.97 1.77
CA PHE A 306 -1.01 20.99 0.70
C PHE A 306 -1.02 21.69 -0.65
N THR A 307 -0.52 20.99 -1.67
CA THR A 307 -0.65 21.39 -3.06
C THR A 307 -1.26 20.23 -3.82
N ILE A 308 -2.45 20.42 -4.39
CA ILE A 308 -2.99 19.53 -5.42
C ILE A 308 -2.27 19.90 -6.71
N THR A 309 -1.39 19.02 -7.15
CA THR A 309 -0.67 19.15 -8.42
C THR A 309 -1.53 18.64 -9.57
N PRO A 310 -1.36 19.15 -10.81
CA PRO A 310 -2.04 18.62 -11.99
C PRO A 310 -1.99 17.10 -12.09
N ARG A 311 -0.83 16.51 -11.77
CA ARG A 311 -0.63 15.05 -11.82
C ARG A 311 -1.63 14.25 -10.96
N GLN A 312 -2.15 14.85 -9.88
CA GLN A 312 -3.10 14.20 -8.99
C GLN A 312 -4.54 14.26 -9.48
N GLU A 313 -4.78 15.03 -10.55
CA GLU A 313 -6.05 15.14 -11.25
C GLU A 313 -6.12 14.18 -12.45
N TRP A 314 -5.00 13.51 -12.75
CA TRP A 314 -4.86 12.62 -13.89
C TRP A 314 -5.23 11.18 -13.55
N TRP A 315 -5.73 10.48 -14.56
CA TRP A 315 -6.05 9.06 -14.54
C TRP A 315 -5.60 8.39 -15.85
N TRP A 316 -5.50 7.07 -15.86
CA TRP A 316 -5.05 6.32 -17.04
C TRP A 316 -6.24 5.90 -17.90
N GLY A 317 -6.35 6.45 -19.10
CA GLY A 317 -7.36 6.10 -20.10
C GLY A 317 -6.86 5.14 -21.19
N HIS A 318 -7.59 5.00 -22.29
CA HIS A 318 -7.31 4.04 -23.38
C HIS A 318 -5.96 4.24 -24.12
N GLY A 319 -5.28 5.37 -23.92
CA GLY A 319 -4.01 5.68 -24.62
C GLY A 319 -2.97 6.41 -23.77
N GLY A 320 -3.17 6.51 -22.45
CA GLY A 320 -2.24 7.21 -21.57
C GLY A 320 -2.91 7.99 -20.44
N TRP A 321 -2.11 8.80 -19.76
CA TRP A 321 -2.59 9.74 -18.75
C TRP A 321 -3.51 10.79 -19.40
N THR A 322 -4.63 11.05 -18.76
CA THR A 322 -5.64 12.03 -19.18
C THR A 322 -6.29 12.66 -17.95
N GLU A 323 -7.09 13.69 -18.15
CA GLU A 323 -7.85 14.37 -17.11
C GLU A 323 -9.18 14.89 -17.70
N SER A 324 -10.12 15.27 -16.85
CA SER A 324 -11.43 15.73 -17.30
C SER A 324 -11.77 17.09 -16.72
N ALA A 325 -12.15 18.03 -17.59
CA ALA A 325 -12.75 19.27 -17.13
C ALA A 325 -14.03 18.96 -16.33
N GLY A 326 -14.30 19.74 -15.29
CA GLY A 326 -15.42 19.47 -14.39
C GLY A 326 -15.19 19.97 -12.97
N THR A 327 -16.08 19.55 -12.08
CA THR A 327 -16.02 19.89 -10.65
C THR A 327 -15.25 18.83 -9.89
N TYR A 328 -14.15 19.25 -9.28
CA TYR A 328 -13.36 18.45 -8.36
C TYR A 328 -13.76 18.79 -6.93
N ARG A 329 -13.95 17.77 -6.10
CA ARG A 329 -14.34 17.90 -4.69
C ARG A 329 -13.15 17.62 -3.80
N VAL A 330 -12.89 18.51 -2.86
CA VAL A 330 -11.80 18.41 -1.90
C VAL A 330 -12.37 18.04 -0.54
N TYR A 331 -11.80 17.03 0.09
CA TYR A 331 -12.19 16.57 1.43
C TYR A 331 -10.96 16.55 2.33
N MET A 332 -11.10 16.96 3.58
CA MET A 332 -10.02 16.88 4.56
C MET A 332 -10.54 16.47 5.94
N GLY A 333 -9.74 15.64 6.61
CA GLY A 333 -9.94 15.19 7.97
C GLY A 333 -8.86 14.17 8.35
N ASP A 334 -9.21 13.19 9.18
CA ASP A 334 -8.26 12.26 9.81
C ASP A 334 -8.48 10.78 9.45
N SER A 335 -9.42 10.47 8.56
CA SER A 335 -9.71 9.11 8.08
C SER A 335 -10.52 9.13 6.78
N SER A 336 -10.49 8.06 6.00
CA SER A 336 -11.24 7.98 4.73
C SER A 336 -12.75 7.89 4.88
N ALA A 337 -13.26 7.57 6.07
CA ALA A 337 -14.70 7.54 6.31
C ALA A 337 -15.29 8.95 6.19
N LEU A 338 -16.46 9.07 5.56
CA LEU A 338 -17.07 10.37 5.29
C LEU A 338 -17.40 11.17 6.57
N ALA A 339 -17.70 10.47 7.66
CA ALA A 339 -17.91 11.08 8.98
C ALA A 339 -16.64 11.73 9.54
N ASN A 340 -15.47 11.26 9.13
CA ASN A 340 -14.14 11.75 9.49
C ASN A 340 -13.56 12.72 8.47
N LEU A 341 -14.36 13.19 7.50
CA LEU A 341 -13.99 14.20 6.50
C LEU A 341 -14.88 15.45 6.68
N PRO A 342 -14.72 16.18 7.80
CA PRO A 342 -15.57 17.32 8.14
C PRO A 342 -15.38 18.50 7.19
N LEU A 343 -14.17 18.67 6.63
CA LEU A 343 -13.88 19.79 5.73
C LEU A 343 -14.15 19.40 4.30
N ARG A 344 -14.97 20.19 3.61
CA ARG A 344 -15.37 19.97 2.23
C ARG A 344 -15.29 21.25 1.42
N GLY A 345 -14.76 21.15 0.22
CA GLY A 345 -14.67 22.25 -0.73
C GLY A 345 -14.73 21.74 -2.16
N SER A 346 -14.69 22.65 -3.12
CA SER A 346 -14.61 22.29 -4.53
C SER A 346 -13.96 23.38 -5.35
N TYR A 347 -13.43 22.97 -6.49
CA TYR A 347 -12.99 23.86 -7.56
C TYR A 347 -13.42 23.29 -8.90
N ARG A 348 -13.49 24.16 -9.91
CA ARG A 348 -13.85 23.78 -11.27
C ARG A 348 -12.64 23.89 -12.21
N MET A 349 -12.26 22.76 -12.81
CA MET A 349 -11.36 22.73 -13.95
C MET A 349 -12.15 23.12 -15.20
N ARG A 350 -11.83 24.28 -15.80
CA ARG A 350 -12.57 24.82 -16.96
C ARG A 350 -12.10 24.24 -18.30
N ARG A 351 -10.81 23.94 -18.38
CA ARG A 351 -10.15 23.38 -19.55
C ARG A 351 -9.31 22.21 -19.08
N SER A 352 -9.30 21.15 -19.87
CA SER A 352 -8.50 19.96 -19.65
C SER A 352 -7.49 19.87 -20.79
N ILE A 353 -6.27 19.44 -20.45
CA ILE A 353 -5.21 19.10 -21.40
C ILE A 353 -5.45 17.76 -22.11
N GLY A 354 -6.56 17.08 -21.79
CA GLY A 354 -7.04 15.87 -22.44
C GLY A 354 -6.10 14.67 -22.39
N SER A 355 -6.41 13.68 -23.22
CA SER A 355 -5.55 12.53 -23.44
C SER A 355 -4.31 12.95 -24.21
N ARG A 356 -3.15 12.47 -23.76
CA ARG A 356 -1.86 12.71 -24.40
C ARG A 356 -1.12 11.40 -24.61
N ALA A 357 -0.45 11.28 -25.74
CA ALA A 357 0.48 10.19 -25.98
C ALA A 357 1.78 10.76 -26.54
N VAL A 358 2.89 10.23 -26.05
CA VAL A 358 4.19 10.38 -26.72
C VAL A 358 4.42 9.10 -27.50
N THR A 359 4.53 9.21 -28.81
CA THR A 359 4.88 8.08 -29.67
C THR A 359 6.28 8.25 -30.21
N VAL A 360 6.98 7.13 -30.37
CA VAL A 360 8.26 7.05 -31.07
C VAL A 360 7.98 6.29 -32.36
N SER A 361 8.54 6.78 -33.46
CA SER A 361 8.57 6.10 -34.76
C SER A 361 10.01 6.03 -35.24
N ALA A 362 10.50 4.81 -35.41
CA ALA A 362 11.87 4.48 -35.75
C ALA A 362 11.89 3.33 -36.76
N PRO A 363 13.00 3.16 -37.51
CA PRO A 363 13.15 1.96 -38.32
C PRO A 363 13.24 0.71 -37.42
N LYS A 364 12.67 -0.39 -37.91
CA LYS A 364 12.74 -1.69 -37.22
C LYS A 364 14.18 -2.18 -37.01
N ILE A 365 15.10 -1.72 -37.88
CA ILE A 365 16.49 -2.14 -37.92
C ILE A 365 17.42 -0.92 -38.01
N PHE A 366 18.40 -0.85 -37.11
CA PHE A 366 19.52 0.10 -37.18
C PHE A 366 20.79 -0.61 -37.65
N LYS A 367 21.50 0.00 -38.61
CA LYS A 367 22.85 -0.42 -39.03
C LYS A 367 23.91 0.25 -38.14
N PRO A 368 24.93 -0.48 -37.64
CA PRO A 368 26.02 0.09 -36.86
C PRO A 368 26.73 1.23 -37.61
N GLY A 369 27.00 2.35 -36.92
CA GLY A 369 27.66 3.52 -37.52
C GLY A 369 26.80 4.35 -38.49
N ALA A 370 25.67 3.83 -38.97
CA ALA A 370 24.78 4.54 -39.87
C ALA A 370 23.81 5.45 -39.11
N ARG A 371 23.54 6.64 -39.67
CA ARG A 371 22.51 7.55 -39.19
C ARG A 371 21.13 7.09 -39.67
N ALA A 372 20.17 7.05 -38.76
CA ALA A 372 18.76 6.85 -39.08
C ALA A 372 17.89 7.94 -38.44
N GLU A 373 16.77 8.23 -39.09
CA GLU A 373 15.76 9.17 -38.59
C GLU A 373 14.83 8.48 -37.59
N VAL A 374 14.58 9.15 -36.47
CA VAL A 374 13.59 8.77 -35.46
C VAL A 374 12.71 9.98 -35.17
N SER A 375 11.41 9.80 -35.24
CA SER A 375 10.44 10.84 -34.90
C SER A 375 9.85 10.58 -33.52
N VAL A 376 9.76 11.64 -32.71
CA VAL A 376 9.00 11.66 -31.46
C VAL A 376 7.83 12.60 -31.65
N THR A 377 6.62 12.10 -31.44
CA THR A 377 5.39 12.89 -31.60
C THR A 377 4.65 12.97 -30.27
N LEU A 378 4.27 14.19 -29.87
CA LEU A 378 3.28 14.40 -28.81
C LEU A 378 1.94 14.71 -29.48
N SER A 379 0.92 13.88 -29.21
CA SER A 379 -0.47 14.25 -29.45
C SER A 379 -1.01 15.00 -28.23
N ALA A 380 -1.51 16.22 -28.44
CA ALA A 380 -2.17 17.01 -27.41
C ALA A 380 -3.68 16.98 -27.66
N GLY A 381 -4.44 16.23 -26.86
CA GLY A 381 -5.90 16.27 -26.90
C GLY A 381 -6.48 17.40 -26.04
N GLY A 382 -7.81 17.48 -25.96
CA GLY A 382 -8.51 18.29 -24.96
C GLY A 382 -8.86 19.69 -25.46
N THR A 383 -8.87 20.68 -24.56
CA THR A 383 -9.33 22.06 -24.87
C THR A 383 -8.33 23.15 -24.43
N GLU A 384 -7.17 22.75 -23.90
CA GLU A 384 -6.14 23.68 -23.44
C GLU A 384 -4.95 23.70 -24.41
N THR A 385 -4.50 24.90 -24.77
CA THR A 385 -3.24 25.07 -25.50
C THR A 385 -2.07 24.79 -24.56
N LEU A 386 -1.17 23.89 -24.95
CA LEU A 386 0.05 23.59 -24.21
C LEU A 386 1.09 24.67 -24.48
N GLY A 387 1.80 25.12 -23.44
CA GLY A 387 2.95 26.02 -23.56
C GLY A 387 4.27 25.25 -23.53
N GLU A 388 5.31 25.85 -24.13
CA GLU A 388 6.74 25.49 -24.01
C GLU A 388 6.98 23.96 -23.99
N VAL A 389 6.52 23.30 -25.05
CA VAL A 389 6.65 21.86 -25.23
C VAL A 389 8.06 21.56 -25.71
N ASN A 390 8.79 20.70 -24.98
CA ASN A 390 10.13 20.24 -25.32
C ASN A 390 10.13 18.73 -25.55
N LEU A 391 10.34 18.30 -26.78
CA LEU A 391 10.43 16.89 -27.15
C LEU A 391 11.87 16.38 -27.01
N GLY A 392 12.03 15.17 -26.50
CA GLY A 392 13.31 14.52 -26.29
C GLY A 392 13.30 13.06 -26.73
N LEU A 393 14.50 12.54 -27.02
CA LEU A 393 14.70 11.14 -27.35
C LEU A 393 15.91 10.61 -26.60
N LYS A 394 15.75 9.46 -25.93
CA LYS A 394 16.82 8.72 -25.28
C LYS A 394 17.04 7.39 -25.98
N ALA A 395 18.30 7.08 -26.26
CA ALA A 395 18.76 5.80 -26.78
C ALA A 395 19.68 5.12 -25.74
N PRO A 396 19.95 3.80 -25.87
CA PRO A 396 20.88 3.10 -24.98
C PRO A 396 22.30 3.70 -24.98
N GLY A 397 23.07 3.39 -23.93
CA GLY A 397 24.39 3.95 -23.70
C GLY A 397 25.33 3.89 -24.93
N ARG A 398 25.92 5.05 -25.25
CA ARG A 398 26.85 5.34 -26.37
C ARG A 398 26.24 5.52 -27.76
N TRP A 399 24.92 5.43 -27.92
CA TRP A 399 24.26 5.87 -29.16
C TRP A 399 24.25 7.39 -29.25
N ARG A 400 24.59 7.94 -30.42
CA ARG A 400 24.53 9.39 -30.65
C ARG A 400 23.10 9.74 -31.04
N VAL A 401 22.49 10.67 -30.30
CA VAL A 401 21.17 11.24 -30.60
C VAL A 401 21.36 12.73 -30.82
N THR A 402 21.00 13.21 -32.01
CA THR A 402 21.13 14.63 -32.38
C THR A 402 19.80 15.14 -32.93
N PRO A 403 19.21 16.20 -32.36
CA PRO A 403 18.00 16.79 -32.92
C PRO A 403 18.34 17.45 -34.26
N PHE A 404 17.44 17.33 -35.25
CA PHE A 404 17.59 18.06 -36.53
C PHE A 404 16.32 18.79 -36.95
N SER A 405 15.25 18.75 -36.16
CA SER A 405 14.13 19.68 -36.23
C SER A 405 14.01 20.46 -34.91
N ALA A 406 13.15 21.48 -34.89
CA ALA A 406 12.80 22.17 -33.65
C ALA A 406 12.23 21.17 -32.64
N VAL A 407 12.91 21.06 -31.50
CA VAL A 407 12.49 20.21 -30.37
C VAL A 407 11.63 20.97 -29.36
N ALA A 408 11.68 22.30 -29.41
CA ALA A 408 10.91 23.19 -28.55
C ALA A 408 9.80 23.87 -29.36
N GLN A 409 8.58 23.90 -28.83
CA GLN A 409 7.46 24.67 -29.37
C GLN A 409 6.88 25.56 -28.28
N SER A 410 6.75 26.86 -28.56
CA SER A 410 6.25 27.82 -27.58
C SER A 410 4.77 27.60 -27.25
N LYS A 411 3.96 27.16 -28.24
CA LYS A 411 2.54 26.83 -28.07
C LYS A 411 2.15 25.64 -28.97
N VAL A 412 1.38 24.72 -28.42
CA VAL A 412 0.72 23.64 -29.17
C VAL A 412 -0.78 23.74 -28.91
N ALA A 413 -1.55 24.07 -29.94
CA ALA A 413 -3.00 24.18 -29.83
C ALA A 413 -3.65 22.83 -29.44
N ALA A 414 -4.83 22.90 -28.85
CA ALA A 414 -5.61 21.72 -28.54
C ALA A 414 -5.90 20.89 -29.81
N ASP A 415 -5.92 19.56 -29.66
CA ASP A 415 -6.12 18.57 -30.71
C ASP A 415 -5.11 18.65 -31.88
N LYS A 416 -3.93 19.24 -31.63
CA LYS A 416 -2.79 19.23 -32.56
C LYS A 416 -1.69 18.30 -32.06
N ALA A 417 -0.95 17.75 -33.01
CA ALA A 417 0.27 17.00 -32.73
C ALA A 417 1.50 17.84 -33.06
N VAL A 418 2.54 17.69 -32.26
CA VAL A 418 3.87 18.23 -32.54
C VAL A 418 4.84 17.07 -32.68
N THR A 419 5.71 17.13 -33.69
CA THR A 419 6.73 16.11 -33.95
C THR A 419 8.11 16.74 -33.96
N ALA A 420 9.05 16.11 -33.25
CA ALA A 420 10.47 16.38 -33.34
C ALA A 420 11.19 15.19 -33.96
N LYS A 421 12.16 15.48 -34.83
CA LYS A 421 12.97 14.48 -35.50
C LYS A 421 14.40 14.49 -34.98
N PHE A 422 14.91 13.28 -34.76
CA PHE A 422 16.23 13.01 -34.21
C PHE A 422 17.00 12.09 -35.15
N ALA A 423 18.26 12.40 -35.33
CA ALA A 423 19.23 11.54 -35.96
C ALA A 423 19.85 10.65 -34.90
N VAL A 424 19.69 9.35 -35.07
CA VAL A 424 20.16 8.33 -34.15
C VAL A 424 21.20 7.48 -34.86
N THR A 425 22.39 7.41 -34.27
CA THR A 425 23.53 6.66 -34.81
C THR A 425 24.05 5.69 -33.74
N PRO A 426 23.88 4.38 -33.94
CA PRO A 426 24.53 3.37 -33.10
C PRO A 426 26.07 3.46 -33.25
N PRO A 427 26.85 3.07 -32.23
CA PRO A 427 28.28 2.86 -32.40
C PRO A 427 28.57 1.91 -33.57
N SER A 428 29.69 2.10 -34.27
CA SER A 428 30.12 1.21 -35.37
C SER A 428 30.36 -0.23 -34.92
N TRP A 429 30.68 -0.43 -33.65
CA TRP A 429 30.87 -1.74 -33.01
C TRP A 429 29.59 -2.32 -32.39
N ALA A 430 28.42 -1.71 -32.62
CA ALA A 430 27.17 -2.21 -32.05
C ALA A 430 26.83 -3.62 -32.60
N VAL A 431 26.53 -4.55 -31.71
CA VAL A 431 26.12 -5.92 -32.06
C VAL A 431 24.60 -6.05 -32.18
N ALA A 432 24.16 -7.05 -32.94
CA ALA A 432 22.75 -7.27 -33.21
C ALA A 432 21.96 -7.64 -31.95
N ARG A 433 21.13 -6.72 -31.46
CA ARG A 433 20.28 -6.92 -30.27
C ARG A 433 19.04 -6.03 -30.30
N PHE A 434 18.05 -6.35 -29.49
CA PHE A 434 16.94 -5.43 -29.24
C PHE A 434 17.37 -4.30 -28.32
N VAL A 435 16.94 -3.10 -28.67
CA VAL A 435 17.15 -1.88 -27.89
C VAL A 435 15.85 -1.09 -27.81
N THR A 436 15.66 -0.37 -26.71
CA THR A 436 14.48 0.49 -26.54
C THR A 436 14.89 1.95 -26.72
N LEU A 437 14.23 2.64 -27.64
CA LEU A 437 14.26 4.09 -27.77
C LEU A 437 13.12 4.68 -26.94
N ARG A 438 13.40 5.72 -26.14
CA ARG A 438 12.41 6.35 -25.26
C ARG A 438 12.20 7.82 -25.64
N GLY A 439 11.01 8.12 -26.15
CA GLY A 439 10.55 9.48 -26.41
C GLY A 439 10.04 10.15 -25.14
N THR A 440 10.25 11.46 -25.05
CA THR A 440 9.78 12.30 -23.95
C THR A 440 9.18 13.59 -24.49
N ALA A 441 8.20 14.13 -23.77
CA ALA A 441 7.69 15.48 -23.98
C ALA A 441 7.61 16.16 -22.62
N ASP A 442 8.40 17.20 -22.42
CA ASP A 442 8.38 18.04 -21.23
C ASP A 442 7.52 19.28 -21.56
N LEU A 443 6.69 19.73 -20.62
CA LEU A 443 5.83 20.89 -20.81
C LEU A 443 6.22 21.92 -19.74
N SER A 444 6.51 23.15 -20.14
CA SER A 444 6.52 24.27 -19.20
C SER A 444 5.35 25.21 -19.48
N ALA A 445 4.67 25.66 -18.44
CA ALA A 445 3.77 26.79 -18.60
C ALA A 445 4.61 28.07 -18.54
N ALA A 446 4.14 29.13 -19.21
CA ALA A 446 4.44 30.50 -18.80
C ALA A 446 4.11 30.76 -17.29
N GLY A 447 3.43 29.83 -16.62
CA GLY A 447 3.20 29.79 -15.16
C GLY A 447 3.99 28.72 -14.37
N CYS A 448 4.95 27.98 -14.94
CA CYS A 448 5.79 27.00 -14.21
C CYS A 448 7.12 27.61 -13.72
N ALA A 449 7.34 28.93 -13.86
CA ALA A 449 8.58 29.62 -13.46
C ALA A 449 8.82 29.73 -11.94
N SER A 450 7.85 29.37 -11.08
CA SER A 450 8.11 29.30 -9.63
C SER A 450 8.69 27.94 -9.26
N ALA A 451 9.87 27.93 -8.66
CA ALA A 451 10.77 26.80 -8.35
C ALA A 451 10.20 25.60 -7.53
N ASN A 452 8.88 25.50 -7.35
CA ASN A 452 8.23 24.49 -6.50
C ASN A 452 7.07 23.72 -7.16
N THR A 453 6.86 23.84 -8.48
CA THR A 453 5.80 23.10 -9.17
C THR A 453 6.40 22.11 -10.18
N GLN A 454 6.41 20.81 -9.83
CA GLN A 454 6.77 19.74 -10.77
C GLN A 454 5.68 19.61 -11.85
N CYS A 455 5.81 20.40 -12.92
CA CYS A 455 5.05 20.23 -14.16
C CYS A 455 5.54 18.95 -14.87
N MET A 456 5.07 17.76 -14.45
CA MET A 456 5.47 16.49 -15.05
C MET A 456 4.51 16.07 -16.17
N ALA A 457 4.78 16.42 -17.42
CA ALA A 457 4.39 15.54 -18.52
C ALA A 457 5.28 14.28 -18.42
N ARG A 458 4.75 13.22 -17.82
CA ARG A 458 5.56 12.02 -17.59
C ARG A 458 5.60 11.17 -18.85
N ARG A 459 6.81 11.07 -19.39
CA ARG A 459 7.46 9.97 -20.13
C ARG A 459 6.60 8.71 -20.20
N ASP A 460 6.17 8.32 -21.39
CA ASP A 460 6.12 6.94 -21.87
C ASP A 460 5.69 6.94 -23.34
N GLY A 461 6.69 7.03 -24.21
CA GLY A 461 6.69 6.53 -25.58
C GLY A 461 7.94 5.68 -25.72
N GLY A 462 7.79 4.40 -26.01
CA GLY A 462 8.89 3.45 -26.11
C GLY A 462 8.74 2.60 -27.35
N GLU A 463 9.74 2.62 -28.21
CA GLU A 463 9.80 1.72 -29.37
C GLU A 463 10.99 0.77 -29.20
N THR A 464 10.69 -0.52 -29.22
CA THR A 464 11.73 -1.56 -29.20
C THR A 464 12.11 -1.87 -30.64
N VAL A 465 13.37 -1.64 -30.97
CA VAL A 465 13.94 -1.79 -32.31
C VAL A 465 15.13 -2.75 -32.26
N ARG A 466 15.45 -3.38 -33.38
CA ARG A 466 16.57 -4.30 -33.49
C ARG A 466 17.78 -3.59 -34.09
N VAL A 467 18.98 -3.92 -33.62
CA VAL A 467 20.23 -3.60 -34.32
C VAL A 467 20.55 -4.80 -35.22
N SER A 468 20.86 -4.60 -36.49
CA SER A 468 21.40 -5.67 -37.34
C SER A 468 22.92 -5.61 -37.37
N PRO A 469 23.59 -6.67 -37.84
CA PRO A 469 24.96 -6.56 -38.33
C PRO A 469 25.07 -5.48 -39.40
#